data_AF-A0A0B7KBK4-F1
#
_entry.id   AF-A0A0B7KBK4-F1
#
_cell.length_a   1.000
_cell.length_b   1.000
_cell.length_c   1.000
_cell.angle_alpha   90.00
_cell.angle_beta   90.00
_cell.angle_gamma   90.00
#
_symmetry.space_group_name_H-M   'P 1'
#
loop_
_entity.id
_entity.type
_entity.pdbx_description
1 polymer ?
#
loop_
_entity_poly.entity_id
_entity_poly.type
_entity_poly.pdbx_seq_one_letter_code
_entity_poly.pdbx_strand_id
1 'polypeptide(L)'
;MSQSTEDRQDIIIPIHPKPVANIVSRIKNHEFRNYLLPLSTQRLWIYETSPLSLIRYIATISYGKRPGEICNPHGLSNDEFDRGDLEGRVKYAYEILKLEKLQIPYSLADLKRNGWLNGAPQKYCFLKPSMRETINTLALELVFTSETLASSDKEPAKVTTPTAIIPKPQSQMKTQQTDRISKQKGKRVSLKRQNEKQASLQNWVKRQASTGLDTK
;
A
#
# COMPACT_ATOMS: atom_id res chain seq x y z
N MET A 1 -32.82 12.15 14.45
CA MET A 1 -32.44 10.79 14.88
C MET A 1 -30.92 10.77 15.03
N SER A 2 -30.40 10.70 16.25
CA SER A 2 -28.96 10.51 16.47
C SER A 2 -28.59 9.09 16.06
N GLN A 3 -27.73 8.95 15.05
CA GLN A 3 -27.08 7.68 14.73
C GLN A 3 -26.14 7.32 15.89
N SER A 4 -26.13 6.05 16.30
CA SER A 4 -25.29 5.56 17.39
C SER A 4 -23.82 5.56 16.95
N THR A 5 -22.87 5.54 17.89
CA THR A 5 -21.43 5.46 17.58
C THR A 5 -21.05 4.19 16.81
N GLU A 6 -21.85 3.12 16.96
CA GLU A 6 -21.67 1.86 16.24
C GLU A 6 -21.96 1.97 14.74
N ASP A 7 -22.81 2.93 14.34
CA ASP A 7 -23.18 3.16 12.94
C ASP A 7 -22.00 3.66 12.08
N ARG A 8 -20.86 4.00 12.69
CA ARG A 8 -19.72 4.66 12.02
C ARG A 8 -18.43 3.86 12.08
N GLN A 9 -18.53 2.55 12.29
CA GLN A 9 -17.38 1.63 12.33
C GLN A 9 -16.98 1.10 10.95
N ASP A 10 -17.90 1.13 10.00
CA ASP A 10 -17.70 0.57 8.66
C ASP A 10 -17.77 1.64 7.59
N ILE A 11 -16.76 1.63 6.71
CA ILE A 11 -16.74 2.49 5.52
C ILE A 11 -16.49 1.66 4.26
N ILE A 12 -17.09 2.08 3.14
CA ILE A 12 -16.72 1.63 1.81
C ILE A 12 -15.61 2.54 1.30
N ILE A 13 -14.52 1.93 0.82
CA ILE A 13 -13.35 2.67 0.35
C ILE A 13 -12.88 2.13 -1.02
N PRO A 14 -12.58 3.00 -2.00
CA PRO A 14 -12.10 2.56 -3.30
C PRO A 14 -10.60 2.23 -3.21
N ILE A 15 -10.21 1.06 -3.73
CA ILE A 15 -8.82 0.64 -3.87
C ILE A 15 -8.62 0.07 -5.28
N HIS A 16 -7.50 0.41 -5.92
CA HIS A 16 -7.17 -0.13 -7.24
C HIS A 16 -6.80 -1.62 -7.19
N PRO A 17 -6.99 -2.37 -8.29
CA PRO A 17 -6.74 -3.81 -8.31
C PRO A 17 -5.33 -4.23 -7.87
N LYS A 18 -4.29 -3.49 -8.28
CA LYS A 18 -2.90 -3.83 -7.92
C LYS A 18 -2.66 -3.76 -6.40
N PRO A 19 -2.99 -2.67 -5.69
CA PRO A 19 -2.95 -2.68 -4.22
C PRO A 19 -3.81 -3.76 -3.57
N VAL A 20 -5.01 -4.07 -4.10
CA VAL A 20 -5.84 -5.17 -3.56
C VAL A 20 -5.12 -6.51 -3.67
N ALA A 21 -4.53 -6.82 -4.83
CA ALA A 21 -3.76 -8.05 -5.01
C ALA A 21 -2.55 -8.13 -4.06
N ASN A 22 -1.87 -7.02 -3.82
CA ASN A 22 -0.77 -6.94 -2.84
C ASN A 22 -1.26 -7.15 -1.41
N ILE A 23 -2.47 -6.69 -1.06
CA ILE A 23 -3.09 -6.92 0.24
C ILE A 23 -3.41 -8.41 0.41
N VAL A 24 -4.08 -9.02 -0.57
CA VAL A 24 -4.46 -10.45 -0.55
C VAL A 24 -3.23 -11.36 -0.43
N SER A 25 -2.14 -11.02 -1.11
CA SER A 25 -0.86 -11.75 -1.03
C SER A 25 0.01 -11.37 0.18
N ARG A 26 -0.49 -10.50 1.07
CA ARG A 26 0.22 -9.96 2.25
C ARG A 26 1.50 -9.18 1.96
N ILE A 27 1.81 -8.90 0.69
CA ILE A 27 2.92 -8.03 0.29
C ILE A 27 2.70 -6.61 0.83
N LYS A 28 1.45 -6.13 0.82
CA LYS A 28 1.04 -4.85 1.40
C LYS A 28 0.20 -5.10 2.65
N ASN A 29 0.74 -4.75 3.82
CA ASN A 29 0.07 -4.95 5.11
C ASN A 29 -0.50 -3.67 5.73
N HIS A 30 -0.27 -2.51 5.12
CA HIS A 30 -0.88 -1.24 5.52
C HIS A 30 -1.66 -0.65 4.37
N GLU A 31 -2.83 -0.08 4.63
CA GLU A 31 -3.53 0.82 3.71
C GLU A 31 -3.08 2.26 3.96
N PHE A 32 -2.77 3.01 2.90
CA PHE A 32 -2.16 4.34 2.99
C PHE A 32 -3.12 5.41 2.49
N ARG A 33 -3.31 6.49 3.23
CA ARG A 33 -4.17 7.62 2.84
C ARG A 33 -3.53 8.96 3.15
N ASN A 34 -3.86 9.97 2.35
CA ASN A 34 -3.49 11.37 2.60
C ASN A 34 -4.46 12.09 3.55
N TYR A 35 -5.47 11.40 4.09
CA TYR A 35 -6.42 11.90 5.06
C TYR A 35 -6.60 10.91 6.20
N LEU A 36 -6.96 11.44 7.37
CA LEU A 36 -7.31 10.66 8.54
C LEU A 36 -8.71 10.08 8.35
N LEU A 37 -8.87 8.78 8.62
CA LEU A 37 -10.16 8.13 8.73
C LEU A 37 -10.81 8.52 10.07
N PRO A 38 -12.15 8.54 10.16
CA PRO A 38 -12.85 8.72 11.43
C PRO A 38 -12.30 7.74 12.47
N LEU A 39 -12.04 8.21 13.70
CA LEU A 39 -11.47 7.40 14.77
C LEU A 39 -12.30 6.15 15.12
N SER A 40 -13.61 6.19 14.83
CA SER A 40 -14.52 5.07 15.01
C SER A 40 -14.35 3.97 13.97
N THR A 41 -13.63 4.21 12.87
CA THR A 41 -13.53 3.26 11.76
C THR A 41 -12.72 2.03 12.17
N GLN A 42 -13.31 0.86 12.04
CA GLN A 42 -12.67 -0.43 12.33
C GLN A 42 -12.56 -1.32 11.10
N ARG A 43 -13.49 -1.16 10.14
CA ARG A 43 -13.61 -2.05 8.97
C ARG A 43 -13.69 -1.27 7.67
N LEU A 44 -12.89 -1.71 6.71
CA LEU A 44 -12.88 -1.21 5.33
C LEU A 44 -13.57 -2.23 4.42
N TRP A 45 -14.69 -1.83 3.85
CA TRP A 45 -15.36 -2.53 2.76
C TRP A 45 -14.68 -2.10 1.45
N ILE A 46 -13.81 -2.96 0.94
CA ILE A 46 -12.94 -2.62 -0.18
C ILE A 46 -13.74 -2.71 -1.48
N TYR A 47 -14.04 -1.55 -2.05
CA TYR A 47 -14.50 -1.42 -3.42
C TYR A 47 -13.29 -1.47 -4.35
N GLU A 48 -13.07 -2.62 -4.98
CA GLU A 48 -12.06 -2.77 -6.00
C GLU A 48 -12.53 -2.04 -7.27
N THR A 49 -11.77 -1.03 -7.70
CA THR A 49 -12.14 -0.19 -8.85
C THR A 49 -12.08 -0.99 -10.16
N SER A 50 -12.33 -0.32 -11.29
CA SER A 50 -12.17 -0.89 -12.64
C SER A 50 -10.90 -1.74 -12.78
N PRO A 51 -10.97 -2.92 -13.44
CA PRO A 51 -12.11 -3.40 -14.24
C PRO A 51 -13.22 -4.10 -13.44
N LEU A 52 -12.96 -4.56 -12.21
CA LEU A 52 -13.92 -5.41 -11.48
C LEU A 52 -15.10 -4.62 -10.91
N SER A 53 -14.87 -3.39 -10.45
CA SER A 53 -15.92 -2.47 -10.00
C SER A 53 -16.89 -3.09 -8.98
N LEU A 54 -16.37 -3.73 -7.93
CA LEU A 54 -17.15 -4.52 -6.98
C LEU A 54 -16.59 -4.45 -5.55
N ILE A 55 -17.41 -4.84 -4.58
CA ILE A 55 -16.95 -5.09 -3.20
C ILE A 55 -16.79 -6.60 -3.02
N ARG A 56 -15.61 -7.01 -2.56
CA ARG A 56 -15.27 -8.43 -2.31
C ARG A 56 -14.52 -8.66 -1.01
N TYR A 57 -13.75 -7.69 -0.55
CA TYR A 57 -12.92 -7.86 0.64
C TYR A 57 -13.32 -6.91 1.75
N ILE A 58 -13.19 -7.38 2.98
CA ILE A 58 -13.43 -6.62 4.20
C ILE A 58 -12.14 -6.69 5.01
N ALA A 59 -11.54 -5.55 5.29
CA ALA A 59 -10.33 -5.46 6.10
C ALA A 59 -10.66 -4.89 7.47
N THR A 60 -10.32 -5.60 8.54
CA THR A 60 -10.23 -5.00 9.88
C THR A 60 -8.89 -4.28 10.00
N ILE A 61 -8.91 -3.04 10.51
CA ILE A 61 -7.73 -2.18 10.53
C ILE A 61 -7.36 -1.65 11.92
N SER A 62 -6.12 -1.23 12.09
CA SER A 62 -5.65 -0.45 13.24
C SER A 62 -6.15 1.00 13.20
N TYR A 63 -5.80 1.77 14.24
CA TYR A 63 -5.83 3.23 14.17
C TYR A 63 -4.85 3.76 13.10
N GLY A 64 -5.01 5.02 12.71
CA GLY A 64 -4.15 5.67 11.73
C GLY A 64 -2.79 6.05 12.31
N LYS A 65 -1.74 5.38 11.83
CA LYS A 65 -0.32 5.64 12.14
C LYS A 65 0.22 6.78 11.27
N ARG A 66 1.17 7.55 11.79
CA ARG A 66 1.94 8.62 11.15
C ARG A 66 3.34 8.13 10.77
N PRO A 67 4.09 8.86 9.92
CA PRO A 67 5.48 8.53 9.64
C PRO A 67 6.29 8.32 10.92
N GLY A 68 6.96 7.17 11.03
CA GLY A 68 7.76 6.77 12.18
C GLY A 68 7.01 5.93 13.20
N GLU A 69 5.72 5.64 12.98
CA GLU A 69 4.90 4.84 13.89
C GLU A 69 4.64 3.40 13.38
N ILE A 70 4.98 3.05 12.12
CA ILE A 70 4.88 1.65 11.69
C ILE A 70 5.94 0.79 12.38
N CYS A 71 7.19 1.27 12.44
CA CYS A 71 8.34 0.64 13.09
C CYS A 71 8.56 -0.82 12.68
N ASN A 72 8.08 -1.19 11.50
CA ASN A 72 8.17 -2.54 10.95
C ASN A 72 8.40 -2.46 9.42
N PRO A 73 9.62 -2.78 8.95
CA PRO A 73 9.98 -2.68 7.53
C PRO A 73 9.24 -3.71 6.66
N HIS A 74 8.65 -4.75 7.27
CA HIS A 74 7.95 -5.80 6.54
C HIS A 74 6.65 -5.25 5.97
N GLY A 75 6.61 -5.05 4.66
CA GLY A 75 5.42 -4.62 3.95
C GLY A 75 5.75 -3.54 2.93
N LEU A 76 5.06 -3.59 1.80
CA LEU A 76 5.29 -2.66 0.71
C LEU A 76 5.08 -1.21 1.17
N SER A 77 6.14 -0.42 1.06
CA SER A 77 6.17 1.01 1.37
C SER A 77 6.16 1.40 2.86
N ASN A 78 6.35 0.45 3.78
CA ASN A 78 6.42 0.77 5.21
C ASN A 78 7.63 1.63 5.55
N ASP A 79 8.81 1.21 5.08
CA ASP A 79 10.08 1.90 5.28
C ASP A 79 10.08 3.31 4.66
N GLU A 80 9.59 3.43 3.43
CA GLU A 80 9.41 4.73 2.77
C GLU A 80 8.41 5.62 3.52
N PHE A 81 7.33 5.05 4.05
CA PHE A 81 6.37 5.80 4.85
C PHE A 81 6.99 6.31 6.15
N ASP A 82 7.71 5.46 6.88
CA ASP A 82 8.30 5.82 8.17
C ASP A 82 9.43 6.85 8.03
N ARG A 83 10.21 6.80 6.96
CA ARG A 83 11.21 7.84 6.64
C ARG A 83 10.60 9.17 6.18
N GLY A 84 9.31 9.21 5.88
CA GLY A 84 8.64 10.38 5.30
C GLY A 84 8.83 10.54 3.79
N ASP A 85 9.38 9.54 3.07
CA ASP A 85 9.62 9.59 1.62
C ASP A 85 8.31 9.69 0.79
N LEU A 86 7.17 9.41 1.43
CA LEU A 86 5.83 9.49 0.85
C LEU A 86 5.08 10.77 1.23
N GLU A 87 5.72 11.69 1.94
CA GLU A 87 5.11 12.95 2.37
C GLU A 87 4.54 13.73 1.18
N GLY A 88 3.40 14.40 1.40
CA GLY A 88 2.62 15.06 0.35
C GLY A 88 1.71 14.13 -0.46
N ARG A 89 2.00 12.82 -0.52
CA ARG A 89 1.14 11.81 -1.16
C ARG A 89 0.36 10.96 -0.17
N VAL A 90 0.97 10.67 0.98
CA VAL A 90 0.40 9.86 2.06
C VAL A 90 0.71 10.53 3.39
N LYS A 91 -0.24 10.49 4.34
CA LYS A 91 -0.08 11.06 5.68
C LYS A 91 -0.39 10.05 6.80
N TYR A 92 -1.15 9.01 6.48
CA TYR A 92 -1.64 8.02 7.44
C TYR A 92 -1.52 6.61 6.88
N ALA A 93 -1.17 5.66 7.75
CA ALA A 93 -1.11 4.24 7.47
C ALA A 93 -2.03 3.47 8.43
N TYR A 94 -2.78 2.51 7.90
CA TYR A 94 -3.70 1.66 8.67
C TYR A 94 -3.29 0.21 8.48
N GLU A 95 -2.81 -0.43 9.55
CA GLU A 95 -2.42 -1.83 9.51
C GLU A 95 -3.64 -2.69 9.22
N ILE A 96 -3.51 -3.67 8.32
CA ILE A 96 -4.54 -4.63 7.98
C ILE A 96 -4.40 -5.83 8.90
N LEU A 97 -5.21 -5.86 9.95
CA LEU A 97 -5.16 -6.87 11.01
C LEU A 97 -5.85 -8.17 10.60
N LYS A 98 -6.93 -8.07 9.83
CA LYS A 98 -7.68 -9.22 9.32
C LYS A 98 -8.18 -8.89 7.93
N LEU A 99 -8.13 -9.86 7.02
CA LEU A 99 -8.77 -9.77 5.73
C LEU A 99 -9.76 -10.93 5.57
N GLU A 100 -11.00 -10.58 5.28
CA GLU A 100 -12.09 -11.50 4.96
C GLU A 100 -12.57 -11.25 3.54
N LYS A 101 -13.13 -12.29 2.93
CA LYS A 101 -13.64 -12.27 1.57
C LYS A 101 -15.11 -12.68 1.55
N LEU A 102 -15.91 -11.93 0.81
CA LEU A 102 -17.28 -12.28 0.49
C LEU A 102 -17.30 -13.50 -0.45
N GLN A 103 -18.12 -14.50 -0.10
CA GLN A 103 -18.42 -15.61 -1.00
C GLN A 103 -19.05 -15.11 -2.31
N ILE A 104 -20.00 -14.19 -2.19
CA ILE A 104 -20.67 -13.54 -3.32
C ILE A 104 -20.31 -12.05 -3.30
N PRO A 105 -19.49 -11.56 -4.25
CA PRO A 105 -19.17 -10.14 -4.33
C PRO A 105 -20.36 -9.31 -4.80
N TYR A 106 -20.39 -8.03 -4.40
CA TYR A 106 -21.40 -7.08 -4.88
C TYR A 106 -20.82 -6.18 -5.97
N SER A 107 -21.32 -6.32 -7.20
CA SER A 107 -20.94 -5.42 -8.29
C SER A 107 -21.48 -4.02 -8.08
N LEU A 108 -20.91 -3.01 -8.75
CA LEU A 108 -21.47 -1.64 -8.74
C LEU A 108 -22.95 -1.61 -9.14
N ALA A 109 -23.38 -2.50 -10.05
CA ALA A 109 -24.77 -2.62 -10.44
C ALA A 109 -25.65 -3.11 -9.26
N ASP A 110 -25.20 -4.09 -8.50
CA ASP A 110 -25.91 -4.59 -7.32
C ASP A 110 -25.97 -3.52 -6.22
N LEU A 111 -24.84 -2.82 -5.98
CA LEU A 111 -24.77 -1.74 -5.00
C LEU A 111 -25.73 -0.59 -5.34
N LYS A 112 -25.92 -0.29 -6.63
CA LYS A 112 -26.92 0.68 -7.11
C LYS A 112 -28.34 0.15 -6.98
N ARG A 113 -28.59 -1.09 -7.40
CA ARG A 113 -29.91 -1.74 -7.36
C ARG A 113 -30.45 -1.79 -5.93
N ASN A 114 -29.58 -2.08 -4.95
CA ASN A 114 -29.93 -2.13 -3.54
C ASN A 114 -30.03 -0.74 -2.89
N GLY A 115 -29.79 0.34 -3.64
CA GLY A 115 -29.78 1.71 -3.12
C GLY A 115 -28.63 2.00 -2.16
N TRP A 116 -27.59 1.16 -2.11
CA TRP A 116 -26.47 1.33 -1.19
C TRP A 116 -25.47 2.38 -1.68
N LEU A 117 -25.24 2.45 -3.00
CA LEU A 117 -24.39 3.46 -3.63
C LEU A 117 -25.07 4.08 -4.85
N ASN A 118 -24.80 5.37 -5.09
CA ASN A 118 -25.22 6.05 -6.33
C ASN A 118 -24.17 5.91 -7.45
N GLY A 119 -22.94 5.52 -7.10
CA GLY A 119 -21.80 5.43 -8.01
C GLY A 119 -20.57 4.88 -7.28
N ALA A 120 -19.47 4.74 -8.01
CA ALA A 120 -18.20 4.34 -7.41
C ALA A 120 -17.77 5.37 -6.35
N PRO A 121 -17.36 4.93 -5.14
CA PRO A 121 -16.85 5.85 -4.13
C PRO A 121 -15.59 6.57 -4.63
N GLN A 122 -15.45 7.87 -4.32
CA GLN A 122 -14.27 8.66 -4.67
C GLN A 122 -13.26 8.74 -3.51
N LYS A 123 -13.76 8.84 -2.28
CA LYS A 123 -12.95 8.93 -1.05
C LYS A 123 -13.24 7.75 -0.13
N TYR A 124 -14.28 7.86 0.67
CA TYR A 124 -14.95 6.78 1.37
C TYR A 124 -16.38 7.23 1.66
N CYS A 125 -17.28 6.30 1.95
CA CYS A 125 -18.60 6.60 2.52
C CYS A 125 -18.92 5.59 3.62
N PHE A 126 -19.69 6.01 4.63
CA PHE A 126 -20.17 5.08 5.64
C PHE A 126 -21.14 4.06 5.02
N LEU A 127 -21.18 2.86 5.60
CA LEU A 127 -22.19 1.88 5.25
C LEU A 127 -23.58 2.42 5.61
N LYS A 128 -24.53 2.28 4.69
CA LYS A 128 -25.93 2.58 4.97
C LYS A 128 -26.50 1.53 5.94
N PRO A 129 -27.47 1.90 6.80
CA PRO A 129 -28.12 0.94 7.69
C PRO A 129 -28.65 -0.31 6.98
N SER A 130 -29.32 -0.16 5.83
CA SER A 130 -29.84 -1.28 5.04
C SER A 130 -28.75 -2.25 4.53
N MET A 131 -27.56 -1.73 4.25
CA MET A 131 -26.42 -2.57 3.86
C MET A 131 -25.89 -3.33 5.08
N ARG A 132 -25.80 -2.68 6.24
CA ARG A 132 -25.32 -3.27 7.50
C ARG A 132 -26.18 -4.46 7.93
N GLU A 133 -27.50 -4.32 7.85
CA GLU A 133 -28.44 -5.41 8.14
C GLU A 133 -28.18 -6.63 7.24
N THR A 134 -27.98 -6.38 5.95
CA THR A 134 -27.66 -7.46 4.99
C THR A 134 -26.34 -8.13 5.34
N ILE A 135 -25.31 -7.32 5.61
CA ILE A 135 -23.95 -7.77 5.92
C ILE A 135 -23.87 -8.68 7.14
N ASN A 136 -24.64 -8.39 8.19
CA ASN A 136 -24.63 -9.20 9.41
C ASN A 136 -25.10 -10.65 9.19
N THR A 137 -25.68 -10.94 8.02
CA THR A 137 -26.13 -12.28 7.63
C THR A 137 -25.21 -12.96 6.60
N LEU A 138 -24.17 -12.27 6.12
CA LEU A 138 -23.29 -12.79 5.07
C LEU A 138 -22.25 -13.76 5.64
N ALA A 139 -22.02 -14.85 4.90
CA ALA A 139 -20.90 -15.74 5.14
C ALA A 139 -19.59 -15.10 4.63
N LEU A 140 -18.59 -15.05 5.51
CA LEU A 140 -17.26 -14.53 5.22
C LEU A 140 -16.22 -15.66 5.22
N GLU A 141 -15.39 -15.70 4.20
CA GLU A 141 -14.21 -16.55 4.13
C GLU A 141 -13.04 -15.79 4.78
N LEU A 142 -12.42 -16.35 5.81
CA LEU A 142 -11.18 -15.80 6.33
C LEU A 142 -10.08 -15.96 5.28
N VAL A 143 -9.54 -14.85 4.79
CA VAL A 143 -8.32 -14.90 3.97
C VAL A 143 -7.13 -15.05 4.91
N PHE A 144 -7.04 -14.19 5.93
CA PHE A 144 -5.87 -14.13 6.79
C PHE A 144 -6.06 -13.28 8.08
N THR A 145 -5.28 -13.54 9.14
CA THR A 145 -5.13 -12.66 10.33
C THR A 145 -3.65 -12.32 10.62
N SER A 146 -3.35 -11.13 11.15
CA SER A 146 -1.97 -10.70 11.44
C SER A 146 -1.24 -11.65 12.42
N GLU A 147 -1.99 -12.30 13.31
CA GLU A 147 -1.51 -13.30 14.26
C GLU A 147 -0.92 -14.56 13.59
N THR A 148 -1.31 -14.88 12.34
CA THR A 148 -0.82 -16.08 11.65
C THR A 148 0.70 -16.06 11.42
N LEU A 149 1.36 -14.89 11.50
CA LEU A 149 2.82 -14.77 11.37
C LEU A 149 3.58 -15.06 12.68
N ALA A 150 2.92 -15.06 13.84
CA ALA A 150 3.58 -15.28 15.13
C ALA A 150 3.84 -16.78 15.43
N SER A 151 3.39 -17.69 14.57
CA SER A 151 3.40 -19.14 14.84
C SER A 151 4.25 -19.98 13.87
N SER A 152 4.92 -19.38 12.88
CA SER A 152 5.71 -20.13 11.89
C SER A 152 7.19 -20.29 12.22
N ASP A 153 7.70 -19.69 13.30
CA ASP A 153 9.11 -19.82 13.73
C ASP A 153 9.28 -20.85 14.88
N LYS A 154 8.59 -22.00 14.81
CA LYS A 154 8.97 -23.18 15.60
C LYS A 154 9.74 -24.16 14.72
N GLU A 155 11.05 -23.92 14.66
CA GLU A 155 12.10 -24.86 14.29
C GLU A 155 11.90 -26.23 14.96
N PRO A 156 11.89 -27.37 14.23
CA PRO A 156 12.01 -28.67 14.85
C PRO A 156 13.47 -29.01 15.12
N ALA A 157 13.78 -29.07 16.42
CA ALA A 157 14.71 -29.97 17.10
C ALA A 157 16.01 -30.42 16.41
N LYS A 158 17.12 -30.01 17.04
CA LYS A 158 18.46 -30.64 17.05
C LYS A 158 18.45 -32.16 16.84
N VAL A 159 19.25 -32.62 15.88
CA VAL A 159 19.89 -33.95 15.91
C VAL A 159 21.40 -33.77 16.00
N THR A 160 21.96 -34.50 16.96
CA THR A 160 23.33 -34.44 17.48
C THR A 160 24.33 -35.22 16.61
N THR A 161 25.56 -34.71 16.61
CA THR A 161 26.89 -35.05 16.03
C THR A 161 27.31 -36.55 16.01
N PRO A 162 28.36 -36.99 15.25
CA PRO A 162 29.77 -36.67 15.57
C PRO A 162 30.79 -36.45 14.40
N THR A 163 31.66 -35.48 14.65
CA THR A 163 33.10 -35.33 14.36
C THR A 163 33.82 -36.36 13.46
N ALA A 164 34.50 -35.86 12.42
CA ALA A 164 35.80 -36.36 11.99
C ALA A 164 36.70 -35.21 11.47
N ILE A 165 37.87 -35.10 12.10
CA ILE A 165 39.00 -34.20 11.84
C ILE A 165 39.93 -34.90 10.84
N ILE A 166 40.59 -34.17 9.91
CA ILE A 166 41.99 -34.36 9.40
C ILE A 166 42.23 -33.43 8.17
N PRO A 167 43.47 -32.94 7.91
CA PRO A 167 43.75 -31.55 7.54
C PRO A 167 44.14 -31.28 6.07
N LYS A 168 44.23 -29.99 5.75
CA LYS A 168 44.84 -29.38 4.53
C LYS A 168 46.35 -29.66 4.40
N PRO A 169 46.88 -29.64 3.16
CA PRO A 169 48.19 -29.09 2.85
C PRO A 169 48.11 -27.72 2.15
N GLN A 170 49.08 -26.86 2.46
CA GLN A 170 49.35 -25.55 1.86
C GLN A 170 50.29 -25.66 0.65
N SER A 171 50.14 -24.78 -0.34
CA SER A 171 51.22 -24.13 -1.12
C SER A 171 50.57 -23.00 -1.95
N GLN A 172 50.70 -21.71 -1.61
CA GLN A 172 51.75 -20.73 -1.94
C GLN A 172 52.05 -20.55 -3.46
N MET A 173 51.58 -19.43 -4.05
CA MET A 173 52.40 -18.25 -4.43
C MET A 173 51.67 -17.27 -5.38
N LYS A 174 51.59 -16.01 -4.91
CA LYS A 174 51.75 -14.69 -5.58
C LYS A 174 51.20 -14.46 -7.00
N THR A 175 50.51 -13.33 -7.19
CA THR A 175 51.09 -12.10 -7.79
C THR A 175 50.21 -10.87 -7.46
N GLN A 176 50.87 -9.75 -7.18
CA GLN A 176 50.32 -8.42 -6.90
C GLN A 176 49.89 -7.73 -8.21
N GLN A 177 48.77 -6.99 -8.23
CA GLN A 177 48.73 -5.71 -8.96
C GLN A 177 47.63 -4.78 -8.46
N THR A 178 47.94 -3.50 -8.59
CA THR A 178 47.47 -2.31 -7.91
C THR A 178 46.21 -1.67 -8.50
N ASP A 179 45.37 -1.14 -7.61
CA ASP A 179 44.73 0.19 -7.60
C ASP A 179 44.14 0.82 -8.88
N ARG A 180 42.87 1.25 -8.73
CA ARG A 180 42.18 2.42 -9.31
C ARG A 180 41.64 2.31 -10.76
N ILE A 181 40.30 2.35 -10.89
CA ILE A 181 39.47 3.30 -11.69
C ILE A 181 38.04 2.74 -11.78
N SER A 182 37.11 3.23 -10.95
CA SER A 182 35.67 2.99 -11.14
C SER A 182 34.81 4.13 -10.57
N LYS A 183 35.08 5.38 -10.96
CA LYS A 183 34.19 6.51 -10.69
C LYS A 183 34.18 7.49 -11.87
N GLN A 184 33.54 7.14 -12.99
CA GLN A 184 33.28 8.15 -14.03
C GLN A 184 32.04 7.96 -14.92
N LYS A 185 31.24 6.90 -14.78
CA LYS A 185 30.04 6.71 -15.64
C LYS A 185 28.71 7.24 -15.09
N GLY A 186 28.60 7.57 -13.80
CA GLY A 186 27.33 8.02 -13.19
C GLY A 186 27.01 9.52 -13.30
N LYS A 187 28.01 10.39 -13.51
CA LYS A 187 27.79 11.86 -13.48
C LYS A 187 27.33 12.47 -14.81
N ARG A 188 27.54 11.81 -15.97
CA ARG A 188 27.16 12.39 -17.29
C ARG A 188 25.67 12.28 -17.62
N VAL A 189 24.93 11.37 -16.98
CA VAL A 189 23.48 11.21 -17.23
C VAL A 189 22.65 12.23 -16.44
N SER A 190 23.15 12.70 -15.29
CA SER A 190 22.44 13.64 -14.42
C SER A 190 22.43 15.08 -14.95
N LEU A 191 23.55 15.57 -15.51
CA LEU A 191 23.62 16.93 -16.07
C LEU A 191 22.79 17.09 -17.36
N LYS A 192 22.67 16.04 -18.19
CA LYS A 192 21.92 16.11 -19.45
C LYS A 192 20.41 16.32 -19.22
N ARG A 193 19.85 15.65 -18.21
CA ARG A 193 18.42 15.79 -17.82
C ARG A 193 18.09 17.12 -17.14
N GLN A 194 19.05 17.76 -16.48
CA GLN A 194 18.83 19.09 -15.87
C GLN A 194 18.82 20.21 -16.91
N ASN A 195 19.70 20.16 -17.93
CA ASN A 195 19.73 21.16 -18.99
C ASN A 195 18.49 21.11 -19.91
N GLU A 196 17.94 19.92 -20.17
CA GLU A 196 16.71 19.78 -20.98
C GLU A 196 15.47 20.36 -20.28
N LYS A 197 15.40 20.28 -18.94
CA LYS A 197 14.31 20.91 -18.16
C LYS A 197 14.39 22.44 -18.16
N GLN A 198 15.59 23.02 -18.07
CA GLN A 198 15.73 24.48 -18.13
C GLN A 198 15.43 25.04 -19.53
N ALA A 199 15.83 24.35 -20.60
CA ALA A 199 15.50 24.76 -21.97
C ALA A 199 13.98 24.72 -22.26
N SER A 200 13.26 23.75 -21.70
CA SER A 200 11.81 23.63 -21.85
C SER A 200 11.04 24.72 -21.09
N LEU A 201 11.53 25.15 -19.92
CA LEU A 201 10.95 26.26 -19.15
C LEU A 201 11.14 27.61 -19.84
N GLN A 202 12.33 27.87 -20.39
CA GLN A 202 12.62 29.12 -21.12
C GLN A 202 11.79 29.24 -22.41
N ASN A 203 11.54 28.12 -23.09
CA ASN A 203 10.67 28.11 -24.27
C ASN A 203 9.17 28.27 -23.94
N TRP A 204 8.73 27.81 -22.76
CA TRP A 204 7.34 28.03 -22.32
C TRP A 204 7.09 29.50 -21.95
N VAL A 205 8.03 30.13 -21.24
CA VAL A 205 7.93 31.56 -20.88
C VAL A 205 7.93 32.47 -22.12
N LYS A 206 8.77 32.18 -23.13
CA LYS A 206 8.77 32.95 -24.39
C LYS A 206 7.47 32.83 -25.19
N ARG A 207 6.76 31.70 -25.08
CA ARG A 207 5.47 31.49 -25.76
C ARG A 207 4.31 32.22 -25.09
N GLN A 208 4.41 32.53 -23.79
CA GLN A 208 3.40 33.31 -23.08
C GLN A 208 3.54 34.83 -23.33
N ALA A 209 4.74 35.29 -23.72
CA ALA A 209 4.99 36.70 -24.03
C ALA A 209 4.58 37.12 -25.46
N SER A 210 4.29 36.18 -26.36
CA SER A 210 3.96 36.48 -27.77
C SER A 210 2.47 36.48 -28.09
N THR A 211 1.58 36.32 -27.10
CA THR A 211 0.11 36.27 -27.31
C THR A 211 -0.64 37.48 -26.74
N GLY A 212 0.07 38.57 -26.47
CA GLY A 212 -0.51 39.81 -25.92
C GLY A 212 -0.22 41.02 -26.78
N LEU A 213 -0.81 41.10 -27.98
CA LEU A 213 -0.95 42.32 -28.78
C LEU A 213 -2.00 42.06 -29.87
N ASP A 214 -3.28 42.23 -29.53
CA ASP A 214 -4.23 43.00 -30.35
C ASP A 214 -5.60 43.10 -29.65
N THR A 215 -5.92 44.27 -29.13
CA THR A 215 -7.27 44.89 -29.15
C THR A 215 -7.18 46.27 -28.51
N LYS A 216 -6.95 47.30 -29.33
CA LYS A 216 -7.77 48.50 -29.52
C LYS A 216 -6.97 49.61 -30.19
#